data_AF-A0A6P6WYC2-F1
#
_entry.id   AF-A0A6P6WYC2-F1
#
_cell.length_a   1.000
_cell.length_b   1.000
_cell.length_c   1.000
_cell.angle_alpha   90.00
_cell.angle_beta   90.00
_cell.angle_gamma   90.00
#
_symmetry.space_group_name_H-M   'P 1'
#
loop_
_entity.id
_entity.type
_entity.pdbx_description
1 polymer ?
#
loop_
_entity_poly.entity_id
_entity_poly.type
_entity_poly.pdbx_seq_one_letter_code
_entity_poly.pdbx_strand_id
1 'polypeptide(L)'
;MSTSPSSSSAPLSEDSELQELMEQQRKNLLSTLPRQRWQGSYLYKYNGFWFSTMQMPGLVEFRKHFQARDSDVLIITTPKSGTTWLKALAFALMNRNICPINQNHPLLNQNPHTLVLHLEYPNPYDKQHPDYSFQGSRRLLGTHCPLALLPESVMNSGCKIVYLSRNIKDIFVSYWHFTNKLGSTETSFEEFFDLFCKGVSLSGPIWDHVLGYWKASLDKPQKVLFLKYEEMTQEPAFNLKHLVEFLGCPISQEEETAGVVDEILGLCSFDHMRNLEVNKSGTMWNHSNQILTSKKKQSKKLDNLKPTPKKTARDSDHDKMMTKKNNTSKRNANKNGPGQENGRSDAPPSAGGAGRRPGKRTGDGPVTYSEKDLAVGKAATEGYSFVPL
;
A
#
# COMPACT_ATOMS: atom_id res chain seq x y z
N MET A 1 47.71 -27.43 45.83
CA MET A 1 47.03 -27.57 44.53
C MET A 1 45.58 -27.14 44.74
N SER A 2 45.22 -25.97 44.23
CA SER A 2 43.85 -25.44 44.21
C SER A 2 43.36 -25.56 42.78
N THR A 3 42.35 -26.39 42.55
CA THR A 3 41.72 -26.58 41.23
C THR A 3 40.47 -25.71 41.15
N SER A 4 40.50 -24.76 40.23
CA SER A 4 39.40 -23.89 39.82
C SER A 4 38.18 -24.70 39.35
N PRO A 5 36.94 -24.23 39.57
CA PRO A 5 35.77 -24.81 38.91
C PRO A 5 35.71 -24.28 37.48
N SER A 6 35.73 -25.20 36.52
CA SER A 6 35.52 -24.93 35.11
C SER A 6 34.08 -24.45 34.87
N SER A 7 33.94 -23.28 34.24
CA SER A 7 32.66 -22.79 33.74
C SER A 7 32.26 -23.60 32.51
N SER A 8 31.41 -24.60 32.71
CA SER A 8 30.70 -25.26 31.61
C SER A 8 29.52 -24.36 31.19
N SER A 9 29.74 -23.50 30.18
CA SER A 9 28.63 -22.90 29.44
C SER A 9 27.92 -24.00 28.67
N ALA A 10 26.65 -24.26 29.01
CA ALA A 10 25.81 -25.15 28.23
C ALA A 10 25.76 -24.67 26.77
N PRO A 11 25.77 -25.56 25.76
CA PRO A 11 25.63 -25.16 24.37
C PRO A 11 24.29 -24.44 24.19
N LEU A 12 24.32 -23.27 23.58
CA LEU A 12 23.11 -22.57 23.14
C LEU A 12 22.39 -23.48 22.12
N SER A 13 21.06 -23.59 22.21
CA SER A 13 20.28 -24.35 21.22
C SER A 13 20.52 -23.77 19.81
N GLU A 14 20.47 -24.60 18.76
CA GLU A 14 20.66 -24.16 17.35
C GLU A 14 19.79 -22.94 16.98
N ASP A 15 18.57 -22.86 17.52
CA ASP A 15 17.67 -21.70 17.37
C ASP A 15 18.24 -20.39 17.95
N SER A 16 18.99 -20.48 19.05
CA SER A 16 19.62 -19.33 19.72
C SER A 16 20.84 -18.84 18.95
N GLU A 17 21.63 -19.74 18.36
CA GLU A 17 22.78 -19.38 17.53
C GLU A 17 22.34 -18.71 16.22
N LEU A 18 21.28 -19.22 15.59
CA LEU A 18 20.70 -18.60 14.39
C LEU A 18 20.14 -17.19 14.70
N GLN A 19 19.47 -17.03 15.84
CA GLN A 19 18.97 -15.73 16.28
C GLN A 19 20.11 -14.72 16.52
N GLU A 20 21.18 -15.15 17.17
CA GLU A 20 22.34 -14.29 17.43
C GLU A 20 23.05 -13.89 16.13
N LEU A 21 23.17 -14.83 15.17
CA LEU A 21 23.72 -14.55 13.85
C LEU A 21 22.86 -13.53 13.08
N MET A 22 21.54 -13.72 13.05
CA MET A 22 20.59 -12.81 12.38
C MET A 22 20.62 -11.42 13.02
N GLU A 23 20.70 -11.36 14.34
CA GLU A 23 20.83 -10.13 15.12
C GLU A 23 22.17 -9.42 14.84
N GLN A 24 23.25 -10.18 14.70
CA GLN A 24 24.57 -9.63 14.36
C GLN A 24 24.61 -9.10 12.92
N GLN A 25 24.05 -9.85 11.96
CA GLN A 25 23.89 -9.39 10.57
C GLN A 25 23.03 -8.12 10.50
N ARG A 26 21.97 -8.04 11.30
CA ARG A 26 21.12 -6.85 11.43
C ARG A 26 21.92 -5.65 11.95
N LYS A 27 22.68 -5.82 13.03
CA LYS A 27 23.53 -4.74 13.59
C LYS A 27 24.57 -4.27 12.58
N ASN A 28 25.20 -5.20 11.86
CA ASN A 28 26.17 -4.90 10.81
C ASN A 28 25.54 -4.14 9.63
N LEU A 29 24.34 -4.52 9.18
CA LEU A 29 23.64 -3.78 8.14
C LEU A 29 23.34 -2.36 8.60
N LEU A 30 22.71 -2.22 9.77
CA LEU A 30 22.28 -0.92 10.28
C LEU A 30 23.44 0.04 10.58
N SER A 31 24.62 -0.48 10.97
CA SER A 31 25.80 0.35 11.26
C SER A 31 26.39 1.02 10.01
N THR A 32 26.12 0.48 8.82
CA THR A 32 26.60 1.05 7.54
C THR A 32 25.67 2.10 6.93
N LEU A 33 24.41 2.17 7.39
CA LEU A 33 23.41 3.04 6.78
C LEU A 33 23.41 4.43 7.44
N PRO A 34 23.22 5.51 6.65
CA PRO A 34 22.95 6.82 7.21
C PRO A 34 21.74 6.76 8.15
N ARG A 35 21.83 7.37 9.33
CA ARG A 35 20.75 7.39 10.32
C ARG A 35 20.38 8.81 10.74
N GLN A 36 19.12 9.00 11.10
CA GLN A 36 18.59 10.27 11.59
C GLN A 36 17.81 10.01 12.88
N ARG A 37 18.03 10.85 13.91
CA ARG A 37 17.26 10.77 15.14
C ARG A 37 15.80 11.10 14.83
N TRP A 38 14.89 10.30 15.37
CA TRP A 38 13.47 10.38 15.14
C TRP A 38 12.72 9.86 16.37
N GLN A 39 12.03 10.76 17.10
CA GLN A 39 11.11 10.37 18.17
C GLN A 39 11.74 9.43 19.21
N GLY A 40 12.92 9.79 19.73
CA GLY A 40 13.67 9.01 20.73
C GLY A 40 14.39 7.76 20.20
N SER A 41 14.34 7.51 18.89
CA SER A 41 15.05 6.41 18.22
C SER A 41 15.74 6.90 16.95
N TYR A 42 16.04 5.99 16.02
CA TYR A 42 16.66 6.28 14.74
C TYR A 42 15.86 5.70 13.58
N LEU A 43 15.78 6.48 12.49
CA LEU A 43 15.49 5.96 11.17
C LEU A 43 16.80 5.74 10.41
N TYR A 44 16.83 4.70 9.58
CA TYR A 44 17.96 4.33 8.74
C TYR A 44 17.58 4.52 7.27
N LYS A 45 18.45 5.18 6.51
CA LYS A 45 18.24 5.46 5.09
C LYS A 45 18.76 4.29 4.26
N TYR A 46 17.86 3.59 3.61
CA TYR A 46 18.13 2.46 2.73
C TYR A 46 17.58 2.74 1.32
N ASN A 47 18.46 2.74 0.32
CA ASN A 47 18.13 3.04 -1.08
C ASN A 47 17.25 4.29 -1.28
N GLY A 48 17.54 5.35 -0.52
CA GLY A 48 16.84 6.63 -0.61
C GLY A 48 15.64 6.79 0.32
N PHE A 49 15.18 5.72 0.98
CA PHE A 49 14.01 5.73 1.87
C PHE A 49 14.36 5.46 3.33
N TRP A 50 13.54 5.93 4.27
CA TRP A 50 13.81 5.86 5.70
C TRP A 50 12.97 4.78 6.39
N PHE A 51 13.62 3.92 7.18
CA PHE A 51 12.95 2.82 7.89
C PHE A 51 13.38 2.76 9.35
N SER A 52 12.48 2.33 10.22
CA SER A 52 12.83 2.08 11.62
C SER A 52 13.68 0.82 11.78
N THR A 53 14.37 0.72 12.92
CA THR A 53 15.00 -0.51 13.38
C THR A 53 14.07 -1.73 13.30
N MET A 54 12.77 -1.53 13.52
CA MET A 54 11.79 -2.62 13.51
C MET A 54 11.41 -3.09 12.10
N GLN A 55 11.31 -2.18 11.14
CA GLN A 55 10.93 -2.50 9.76
C GLN A 55 12.07 -3.14 8.96
N MET A 56 13.30 -2.72 9.26
CA MET A 56 14.46 -3.05 8.43
C MET A 56 14.66 -4.56 8.19
N PRO A 57 14.58 -5.44 9.21
CA PRO A 57 14.72 -6.88 9.00
C PRO A 57 13.63 -7.44 8.08
N GLY A 58 12.36 -7.12 8.36
CA GLY A 58 11.23 -7.59 7.56
C GLY A 58 11.28 -7.07 6.12
N LEU A 59 11.71 -5.83 5.92
CA LEU A 59 11.92 -5.26 4.59
C LEU A 59 13.00 -6.01 3.81
N VAL A 60 14.15 -6.28 4.44
CA VAL A 60 15.26 -6.99 3.77
C VAL A 60 14.84 -8.41 3.39
N GLU A 61 14.14 -9.09 4.30
CA GLU A 61 13.61 -10.43 4.07
C GLU A 61 12.60 -10.45 2.93
N PHE A 62 11.60 -9.56 3.01
CA PHE A 62 10.60 -9.37 1.96
C PHE A 62 11.26 -9.16 0.59
N ARG A 63 12.28 -8.28 0.50
CA ARG A 63 12.97 -8.00 -0.76
C ARG A 63 13.74 -9.19 -1.33
N LYS A 64 14.35 -10.00 -0.47
CA LYS A 64 15.21 -11.10 -0.90
C LYS A 64 14.42 -12.37 -1.23
N HIS A 65 13.38 -12.67 -0.45
CA HIS A 65 12.78 -14.00 -0.43
C HIS A 65 11.32 -14.03 -0.91
N PHE A 66 10.64 -12.89 -0.99
CA PHE A 66 9.25 -12.89 -1.42
C PHE A 66 9.09 -13.17 -2.92
N GLN A 67 8.36 -14.24 -3.22
CA GLN A 67 7.94 -14.58 -4.56
C GLN A 67 6.43 -14.32 -4.70
N ALA A 68 6.10 -13.31 -5.50
CA ALA A 68 4.72 -12.98 -5.81
C ALA A 68 4.07 -14.06 -6.69
N ARG A 69 2.82 -14.38 -6.40
CA ARG A 69 1.95 -15.23 -7.21
C ARG A 69 1.07 -14.35 -8.09
N ASP A 70 0.60 -14.89 -9.21
CA ASP A 70 -0.29 -14.16 -10.11
C ASP A 70 -1.62 -13.75 -9.46
N SER A 71 -2.06 -14.51 -8.45
CA SER A 71 -3.30 -14.24 -7.74
C SER A 71 -3.15 -13.21 -6.61
N ASP A 72 -1.93 -12.92 -6.14
CA ASP A 72 -1.71 -12.09 -4.96
C ASP A 72 -2.28 -10.68 -5.08
N VAL A 73 -2.67 -10.12 -3.95
CA VAL A 73 -3.09 -8.72 -3.82
C VAL A 73 -2.25 -8.05 -2.74
N LEU A 74 -1.51 -7.01 -3.11
CA LEU A 74 -0.78 -6.16 -2.18
C LEU A 74 -1.55 -4.88 -1.88
N ILE A 75 -1.87 -4.67 -0.61
CA ILE A 75 -2.36 -3.41 -0.06
C ILE A 75 -1.16 -2.55 0.33
N ILE A 76 -0.95 -1.46 -0.39
CA ILE A 76 0.20 -0.59 -0.18
C ILE A 76 -0.27 0.80 0.22
N THR A 77 0.29 1.32 1.30
CA THR A 77 0.04 2.70 1.72
C THR A 77 1.33 3.28 2.29
N THR A 78 1.45 4.60 2.34
CA THR A 78 2.34 5.18 3.36
C THR A 78 1.70 4.98 4.74
N PRO A 79 2.49 4.91 5.83
CA PRO A 79 1.92 4.84 7.17
C PRO A 79 0.91 5.96 7.42
N LYS A 80 -0.22 5.62 8.05
CA LYS A 80 -1.31 6.54 8.44
C LYS A 80 -2.18 7.11 7.31
N SER A 81 -2.09 6.52 6.12
CA SER A 81 -2.95 6.87 4.97
C SER A 81 -4.26 6.09 4.90
N GLY A 82 -4.63 5.35 5.94
CA GLY A 82 -5.88 4.56 5.98
C GLY A 82 -5.70 3.04 5.82
N THR A 83 -4.49 2.52 6.06
CA THR A 83 -4.13 1.10 5.92
C THR A 83 -5.11 0.15 6.62
N THR A 84 -5.48 0.44 7.87
CA THR A 84 -6.40 -0.38 8.66
C THR A 84 -7.76 -0.51 7.98
N TRP A 85 -8.27 0.60 7.43
CA TRP A 85 -9.56 0.64 6.75
C TRP A 85 -9.52 -0.09 5.42
N LEU A 86 -8.49 0.11 4.61
CA LEU A 86 -8.35 -0.59 3.34
C LEU A 86 -8.13 -2.10 3.53
N LYS A 87 -7.36 -2.51 4.55
CA LYS A 87 -7.23 -3.93 4.92
C LYS A 87 -8.59 -4.54 5.28
N ALA A 88 -9.40 -3.86 6.09
CA ALA A 88 -10.73 -4.34 6.46
C ALA A 88 -11.63 -4.48 5.24
N LEU A 89 -11.72 -3.45 4.40
CA LEU A 89 -12.53 -3.47 3.17
C LEU A 89 -12.11 -4.59 2.21
N ALA A 90 -10.81 -4.69 1.92
CA ALA A 90 -10.30 -5.72 1.01
C ALA A 90 -10.49 -7.12 1.59
N PHE A 91 -10.29 -7.32 2.89
CA PHE A 91 -10.50 -8.61 3.55
C PHE A 91 -11.98 -9.02 3.51
N ALA A 92 -12.89 -8.14 3.93
CA ALA A 92 -14.33 -8.40 3.90
C ALA A 92 -14.79 -8.70 2.46
N LEU A 93 -14.35 -7.90 1.50
CA LEU A 93 -14.72 -8.08 0.10
C LEU A 93 -14.24 -9.41 -0.50
N MET A 94 -12.99 -9.78 -0.26
CA MET A 94 -12.40 -11.00 -0.82
C MET A 94 -12.89 -12.28 -0.14
N ASN A 95 -13.34 -12.18 1.11
CA ASN A 95 -13.80 -13.33 1.89
C ASN A 95 -15.31 -13.37 2.09
N ARG A 96 -16.11 -12.47 1.50
CA ARG A 96 -17.57 -12.36 1.73
C ARG A 96 -18.35 -13.67 1.54
N ASN A 97 -17.90 -14.53 0.64
CA ASN A 97 -18.54 -15.84 0.37
C ASN A 97 -18.13 -16.93 1.37
N ILE A 98 -16.99 -16.76 2.06
CA ILE A 98 -16.43 -17.72 3.02
C ILE A 98 -16.73 -17.27 4.46
N CYS A 99 -16.78 -15.96 4.68
CA CYS A 99 -17.08 -15.32 5.94
C CYS A 99 -18.27 -14.36 5.73
N PRO A 100 -19.51 -14.88 5.72
CA PRO A 100 -20.69 -14.03 5.63
C PRO A 100 -20.73 -13.03 6.79
N ILE A 101 -21.14 -11.80 6.52
CA ILE A 101 -21.12 -10.69 7.50
C ILE A 101 -22.02 -11.01 8.70
N ASN A 102 -23.13 -11.71 8.46
CA ASN A 102 -24.10 -12.13 9.47
C ASN A 102 -23.67 -13.36 10.31
N GLN A 103 -22.49 -13.94 10.07
CA GLN A 103 -22.01 -15.17 10.73
C GLN A 103 -20.65 -14.98 11.41
N ASN A 104 -20.63 -14.18 12.48
CA ASN A 104 -19.44 -13.96 13.33
C ASN A 104 -18.17 -13.61 12.53
N HIS A 105 -18.28 -12.60 11.66
CA HIS A 105 -17.22 -12.20 10.76
C HIS A 105 -15.89 -11.93 11.52
N PRO A 106 -14.71 -12.40 11.02
CA PRO A 106 -13.44 -12.26 11.73
C PRO A 106 -13.10 -10.84 12.19
N LEU A 107 -13.43 -9.82 11.37
CA LEU A 107 -13.25 -8.40 11.72
C LEU A 107 -13.96 -7.94 13.00
N LEU A 108 -14.96 -8.66 13.50
CA LEU A 108 -15.64 -8.34 14.76
C LEU A 108 -14.76 -8.65 15.98
N ASN A 109 -13.88 -9.65 15.86
CA ASN A 109 -13.09 -10.19 16.97
C ASN A 109 -11.59 -10.09 16.75
N GLN A 110 -11.14 -9.70 15.55
CA GLN A 110 -9.74 -9.59 15.17
C GLN A 110 -9.44 -8.24 14.51
N ASN A 111 -8.25 -7.70 14.77
CA ASN A 111 -7.83 -6.45 14.14
C ASN A 111 -7.50 -6.69 12.65
N PRO A 112 -7.83 -5.78 11.72
CA PRO A 112 -7.52 -5.98 10.29
C PRO A 112 -6.05 -6.27 9.98
N HIS A 113 -5.13 -5.83 10.84
CA HIS A 113 -3.70 -6.10 10.67
C HIS A 113 -3.28 -7.52 11.10
N THR A 114 -4.08 -8.27 11.85
CA THR A 114 -3.85 -9.70 12.11
C THR A 114 -4.37 -10.55 10.95
N LEU A 115 -5.46 -10.12 10.31
CA LEU A 115 -6.09 -10.81 9.18
C LEU A 115 -5.33 -10.64 7.86
N VAL A 116 -4.61 -9.52 7.72
CA VAL A 116 -3.79 -9.21 6.55
C VAL A 116 -2.35 -9.04 6.99
N LEU A 117 -1.52 -10.05 6.76
CA LEU A 117 -0.08 -10.04 7.10
C LEU A 117 0.60 -8.79 6.53
N HIS A 118 1.39 -8.09 7.36
CA HIS A 118 2.18 -6.95 6.91
C HIS A 118 3.64 -7.35 6.76
N LEU A 119 4.17 -7.24 5.54
CA LEU A 119 5.40 -7.93 5.14
C LEU A 119 6.66 -7.41 5.86
N GLU A 120 6.70 -6.12 6.23
CA GLU A 120 7.80 -5.57 7.03
C GLU A 120 7.63 -5.74 8.55
N TYR A 121 6.48 -6.24 9.00
CA TYR A 121 6.19 -6.48 10.42
C TYR A 121 5.61 -7.88 10.63
N PRO A 122 6.34 -8.95 10.26
CA PRO A 122 5.91 -10.31 10.54
C PRO A 122 5.71 -10.49 12.04
N ASN A 123 4.84 -11.43 12.41
CA ASN A 123 4.48 -11.68 13.80
C ASN A 123 5.76 -12.04 14.59
N PRO A 124 6.11 -11.33 15.67
CA PRO A 124 7.30 -11.66 16.48
C PRO A 124 7.22 -13.04 17.15
N TYR A 125 6.03 -13.67 17.19
CA TYR A 125 5.84 -15.04 17.68
C TYR A 125 6.03 -16.10 16.60
N ASP A 126 6.17 -15.70 15.33
CA ASP A 126 6.49 -16.60 14.23
C ASP A 126 8.02 -16.73 14.15
N LYS A 127 8.53 -17.83 14.69
CA LYS A 127 9.97 -18.08 14.88
C LYS A 127 10.67 -18.53 13.59
N GLN A 128 9.92 -18.78 12.52
CA GLN A 128 10.43 -19.13 11.21
C GLN A 128 10.22 -17.95 10.25
N HIS A 129 10.96 -17.92 9.12
CA HIS A 129 10.68 -16.96 8.04
C HIS A 129 9.17 -16.90 7.81
N PRO A 130 8.56 -15.70 7.65
CA PRO A 130 7.12 -15.59 7.54
C PRO A 130 6.62 -16.57 6.50
N ASP A 131 5.82 -17.55 6.93
CA ASP A 131 5.37 -18.59 6.04
C ASP A 131 4.42 -17.97 5.01
N TYR A 132 4.99 -17.69 3.84
CA TYR A 132 4.23 -17.16 2.71
C TYR A 132 3.36 -18.26 2.07
N SER A 133 3.42 -19.51 2.55
CA SER A 133 2.62 -20.65 2.10
C SER A 133 1.18 -20.63 2.65
N PHE A 134 0.50 -19.49 2.55
CA PHE A 134 -0.94 -19.46 2.74
C PHE A 134 -1.60 -20.41 1.73
N GLN A 135 -2.40 -21.36 2.26
CA GLN A 135 -3.05 -22.45 1.51
C GLN A 135 -4.26 -21.99 0.67
N GLY A 136 -4.66 -20.71 0.78
CA GLY A 136 -5.68 -20.11 -0.08
C GLY A 136 -5.14 -19.78 -1.48
N SER A 137 -6.02 -19.89 -2.49
CA SER A 137 -5.69 -19.59 -3.89
C SER A 137 -5.29 -18.13 -4.14
N ARG A 138 -5.61 -17.21 -3.21
CA ARG A 138 -5.39 -15.77 -3.35
C ARG A 138 -4.93 -15.12 -2.04
N ARG A 139 -3.67 -14.66 -1.97
CA ARG A 139 -3.14 -14.00 -0.76
C ARG A 139 -3.48 -12.51 -0.75
N LEU A 140 -3.97 -12.02 0.38
CA LEU A 140 -4.11 -10.59 0.66
C LEU A 140 -3.04 -10.18 1.65
N LEU A 141 -2.13 -9.29 1.25
CA LEU A 141 -0.94 -8.91 2.02
C LEU A 141 -0.84 -7.38 2.09
N GLY A 142 -0.23 -6.86 3.15
CA GLY A 142 0.01 -5.43 3.33
C GLY A 142 1.48 -5.08 3.34
N THR A 143 1.84 -3.89 2.85
CA THR A 143 3.20 -3.36 2.97
C THR A 143 3.23 -1.83 2.95
N HIS A 144 4.27 -1.24 3.52
CA HIS A 144 4.62 0.17 3.40
C HIS A 144 5.86 0.37 2.52
N CYS A 145 6.21 -0.62 1.70
CA CYS A 145 7.40 -0.60 0.87
C CYS A 145 7.19 0.37 -0.32
N PRO A 146 8.13 1.29 -0.57
CA PRO A 146 8.10 2.14 -1.75
C PRO A 146 8.28 1.31 -3.03
N LEU A 147 7.70 1.77 -4.14
CA LEU A 147 7.72 1.05 -5.42
C LEU A 147 9.13 0.63 -5.84
N ALA A 148 10.11 1.51 -5.66
CA ALA A 148 11.51 1.28 -6.03
C ALA A 148 12.19 0.13 -5.25
N LEU A 149 11.58 -0.32 -4.16
CA LEU A 149 12.10 -1.39 -3.31
C LEU A 149 11.24 -2.64 -3.34
N LEU A 150 10.13 -2.68 -4.09
CA LEU A 150 9.37 -3.91 -4.27
C LEU A 150 10.22 -4.99 -4.93
N PRO A 151 10.05 -6.28 -4.55
CA PRO A 151 10.65 -7.39 -5.29
C PRO A 151 10.21 -7.38 -6.76
N GLU A 152 11.12 -7.71 -7.67
CA GLU A 152 10.82 -7.76 -9.11
C GLU A 152 9.70 -8.76 -9.44
N SER A 153 9.60 -9.85 -8.67
CA SER A 153 8.53 -10.85 -8.79
C SER A 153 7.14 -10.22 -8.71
N VAL A 154 6.96 -9.16 -7.91
CA VAL A 154 5.70 -8.41 -7.81
C VAL A 154 5.36 -7.78 -9.15
N MET A 155 6.30 -7.13 -9.83
CA MET A 155 6.03 -6.44 -11.10
C MET A 155 5.94 -7.39 -12.30
N ASN A 156 6.60 -8.54 -12.22
CA ASN A 156 6.69 -9.52 -13.31
C ASN A 156 5.61 -10.62 -13.27
N SER A 157 4.82 -10.73 -12.20
CA SER A 157 3.69 -11.66 -12.07
C SER A 157 2.34 -11.01 -12.43
N GLY A 158 1.24 -11.74 -12.26
CA GLY A 158 -0.14 -11.23 -12.27
C GLY A 158 -0.57 -10.50 -10.99
N CYS A 159 0.28 -10.46 -9.95
CA CYS A 159 -0.04 -9.86 -8.64
C CYS A 159 -0.63 -8.44 -8.78
N LYS A 160 -1.75 -8.14 -8.12
CA LYS A 160 -2.39 -6.82 -8.16
C LYS A 160 -1.93 -5.94 -6.99
N ILE A 161 -1.73 -4.66 -7.26
CA ILE A 161 -1.37 -3.65 -6.25
C ILE A 161 -2.55 -2.70 -6.07
N VAL A 162 -3.00 -2.53 -4.83
CA VAL A 162 -3.96 -1.50 -4.44
C VAL A 162 -3.23 -0.49 -3.57
N TYR A 163 -3.00 0.70 -4.10
CA TYR A 163 -2.37 1.80 -3.40
C TYR A 163 -3.41 2.76 -2.82
N LEU A 164 -3.29 3.13 -1.54
CA LEU A 164 -4.12 4.20 -0.95
C LEU A 164 -3.27 5.41 -0.57
N SER A 165 -3.56 6.52 -1.23
CA SER A 165 -3.04 7.84 -0.90
C SER A 165 -3.97 8.60 0.02
N ARG A 166 -3.43 9.59 0.73
CA ARG A 166 -4.17 10.54 1.55
C ARG A 166 -3.46 11.89 1.48
N ASN A 167 -4.17 12.98 1.76
CA ASN A 167 -3.57 14.29 1.89
C ASN A 167 -2.36 14.26 2.85
N ILE A 168 -1.20 14.71 2.37
CA ILE A 168 0.06 14.68 3.12
C ILE A 168 -0.03 15.44 4.45
N LYS A 169 -0.81 16.53 4.52
CA LYS A 169 -1.01 17.29 5.76
C LYS A 169 -1.76 16.47 6.81
N ASP A 170 -2.78 15.72 6.38
CA ASP A 170 -3.52 14.82 7.26
C ASP A 170 -2.67 13.62 7.68
N ILE A 171 -1.85 13.09 6.77
CA ILE A 171 -0.88 12.04 7.10
C ILE A 171 0.04 12.55 8.20
N PHE A 172 0.66 13.73 8.02
CA PHE A 172 1.55 14.34 9.01
C PHE A 172 0.90 14.46 10.40
N VAL A 173 -0.31 15.02 10.49
CA VAL A 173 -1.02 15.17 11.78
C VAL A 173 -1.32 13.81 12.40
N SER A 174 -1.79 12.84 11.60
CA SER A 174 -2.03 11.48 12.07
C SER A 174 -0.75 10.82 12.58
N TYR A 175 0.36 11.11 11.91
CA TYR A 175 1.68 10.58 12.20
C TYR A 175 2.23 11.09 13.52
N TRP A 176 2.22 12.41 13.71
CA TRP A 176 2.61 13.06 14.97
C TRP A 176 1.88 12.49 16.17
N HIS A 177 0.56 12.34 16.07
CA HIS A 177 -0.22 11.80 17.17
C HIS A 177 0.00 10.31 17.39
N PHE A 178 0.27 9.56 16.32
CA PHE A 178 0.59 8.15 16.42
C PHE A 178 1.92 7.95 17.13
N THR A 179 2.99 8.65 16.72
CA THR A 179 4.31 8.54 17.36
C THR A 179 4.26 8.96 18.83
N ASN A 180 3.52 10.01 19.17
CA ASN A 180 3.40 10.44 20.58
C ASN A 180 2.67 9.40 21.45
N LYS A 181 1.71 8.66 20.88
CA LYS A 181 1.02 7.57 21.60
C LYS A 181 1.90 6.33 21.78
N LEU A 182 2.94 6.14 20.97
CA LEU A 182 3.92 5.06 21.13
C LEU A 182 4.92 5.33 22.26
N GLY A 183 4.79 6.45 22.99
CA GLY A 183 5.66 6.79 24.12
C GLY A 183 6.81 7.73 23.76
N SER A 184 6.87 8.25 22.53
CA SER A 184 7.91 9.19 22.13
C SER A 184 7.46 10.64 22.32
N THR A 185 8.10 11.37 23.24
CA THR A 185 7.82 12.81 23.46
C THR A 185 9.08 13.69 23.36
N GLU A 186 10.16 13.17 22.80
CA GLU A 186 11.45 13.87 22.79
C GLU A 186 11.60 14.92 21.68
N THR A 187 10.84 14.80 20.58
CA THR A 187 10.94 15.69 19.42
C THR A 187 9.82 16.72 19.47
N SER A 188 10.16 18.01 19.31
CA SER A 188 9.15 19.07 19.22
C SER A 188 8.28 18.92 17.96
N PHE A 189 7.10 19.53 17.93
CA PHE A 189 6.22 19.46 16.76
C PHE A 189 6.87 20.12 15.54
N GLU A 190 7.61 21.22 15.78
CA GLU A 190 8.35 22.02 14.82
C GLU A 190 9.49 21.22 14.19
N GLU A 191 10.28 20.53 15.02
CA GLU A 191 11.36 19.65 14.57
C GLU A 191 10.81 18.44 13.80
N PHE A 192 9.73 17.84 14.30
CA PHE A 192 9.06 16.73 13.62
C PHE A 192 8.52 17.14 12.25
N PHE A 193 7.96 18.36 12.14
CA PHE A 193 7.51 18.95 10.89
C PHE A 193 8.67 19.19 9.91
N ASP A 194 9.76 19.80 10.37
CA ASP A 194 10.95 20.06 9.55
C ASP A 194 11.58 18.76 9.01
N LEU A 195 11.74 17.73 9.87
CA LEU A 195 12.22 16.41 9.46
C LEU A 195 11.30 15.77 8.42
N PHE A 196 9.99 15.83 8.64
CA PHE A 196 9.00 15.30 7.70
C PHE A 196 9.08 16.01 6.33
N CYS A 197 9.20 17.34 6.31
CA CYS A 197 9.38 18.13 5.09
C CYS A 197 10.70 17.81 4.36
N LYS A 198 11.76 17.48 5.10
CA LYS A 198 13.03 16.97 4.54
C LYS A 198 12.94 15.53 4.04
N GLY A 199 11.77 14.90 4.15
CA GLY A 199 11.50 13.53 3.71
C GLY A 199 11.90 12.45 4.72
N VAL A 200 12.28 12.83 5.94
CA VAL A 200 12.60 11.90 7.03
C VAL A 200 11.30 11.50 7.71
N SER A 201 10.78 10.31 7.39
CA SER A 201 9.61 9.67 8.01
C SER A 201 9.60 8.18 7.69
N LEU A 202 8.89 7.31 8.41
CA LEU A 202 8.86 5.87 8.08
C LEU A 202 8.33 5.68 6.66
N SER A 203 9.08 4.94 5.85
CA SER A 203 8.90 4.76 4.41
C SER A 203 8.94 6.05 3.58
N GLY A 204 9.41 7.16 4.16
CA GLY A 204 9.61 8.43 3.46
C GLY A 204 10.88 8.44 2.62
N PRO A 205 11.06 9.39 1.67
CA PRO A 205 10.25 10.58 1.49
C PRO A 205 8.85 10.32 0.95
N ILE A 206 7.85 10.94 1.56
CA ILE A 206 6.44 10.68 1.27
C ILE A 206 6.03 11.04 -0.17
N TRP A 207 6.57 12.14 -0.71
CA TRP A 207 6.28 12.56 -2.08
C TRP A 207 6.76 11.52 -3.09
N ASP A 208 8.00 11.04 -2.96
CA ASP A 208 8.56 10.04 -3.86
C ASP A 208 7.80 8.70 -3.75
N HIS A 209 7.40 8.33 -2.53
CA HIS A 209 6.58 7.14 -2.30
C HIS A 209 5.24 7.24 -3.04
N VAL A 210 4.49 8.33 -2.84
CA VAL A 210 3.16 8.52 -3.43
C VAL A 210 3.24 8.69 -4.95
N LEU A 211 4.15 9.55 -5.44
CA LEU A 211 4.31 9.82 -6.86
C LEU A 211 4.78 8.59 -7.64
N GLY A 212 5.60 7.72 -7.04
CA GLY A 212 6.01 6.46 -7.65
C GLY A 212 4.81 5.57 -7.99
N TYR A 213 3.93 5.33 -7.02
CA TYR A 213 2.74 4.52 -7.23
C TYR A 213 1.69 5.20 -8.11
N TRP A 214 1.55 6.52 -8.04
CA TRP A 214 0.68 7.25 -8.95
C TRP A 214 1.13 7.09 -10.40
N LYS A 215 2.42 7.29 -10.70
CA LYS A 215 2.96 7.09 -12.05
C LYS A 215 2.77 5.64 -12.52
N ALA A 216 3.03 4.66 -11.66
CA ALA A 216 2.81 3.25 -11.97
C ALA A 216 1.33 2.92 -12.25
N SER A 217 0.38 3.56 -11.57
CA SER A 217 -1.05 3.40 -11.88
C SER A 217 -1.47 3.97 -13.23
N LEU A 218 -0.79 5.00 -13.71
CA LEU A 218 -1.02 5.57 -15.04
C LEU A 218 -0.43 4.69 -16.14
N ASP A 219 0.76 4.13 -15.89
CA ASP A 219 1.47 3.25 -16.82
C ASP A 219 0.83 1.85 -16.91
N LYS A 220 0.47 1.26 -15.76
CA LYS A 220 -0.05 -0.12 -15.67
C LYS A 220 -1.37 -0.16 -14.87
N PRO A 221 -2.47 0.41 -15.40
CA PRO A 221 -3.75 0.51 -14.68
C PRO A 221 -4.40 -0.83 -14.35
N GLN A 222 -4.04 -1.91 -15.06
CA GLN A 222 -4.51 -3.28 -14.76
C GLN A 222 -3.71 -3.94 -13.61
N LYS A 223 -2.56 -3.37 -13.26
CA LYS A 223 -1.61 -3.87 -12.25
C LYS A 223 -1.70 -3.07 -10.96
N VAL A 224 -1.87 -1.76 -11.06
CA VAL A 224 -1.84 -0.82 -9.93
C VAL A 224 -3.11 0.03 -9.92
N LEU A 225 -3.96 -0.20 -8.93
CA LEU A 225 -5.10 0.66 -8.61
C LEU A 225 -4.64 1.74 -7.61
N PHE A 226 -4.86 3.00 -7.95
CA PHE A 226 -4.55 4.13 -7.07
C PHE A 226 -5.83 4.74 -6.53
N LEU A 227 -6.06 4.58 -5.23
CA LEU A 227 -7.19 5.14 -4.50
C LEU A 227 -6.75 6.35 -3.69
N LYS A 228 -7.69 7.26 -3.40
CA LYS A 228 -7.51 8.37 -2.48
C LYS A 228 -8.47 8.24 -1.31
N TYR A 229 -7.95 8.40 -0.10
CA TYR A 229 -8.71 8.30 1.14
C TYR A 229 -9.90 9.26 1.13
N GLU A 230 -9.70 10.49 0.65
CA GLU A 230 -10.74 11.52 0.60
C GLU A 230 -11.89 11.10 -0.33
N GLU A 231 -11.59 10.55 -1.50
CA GLU A 231 -12.58 10.05 -2.46
C GLU A 231 -13.33 8.84 -1.87
N MET A 232 -12.62 7.92 -1.22
CA MET A 232 -13.24 6.78 -0.53
C MET A 232 -14.19 7.22 0.59
N THR A 233 -13.89 8.31 1.30
CA THR A 233 -14.79 8.83 2.34
C THR A 233 -15.99 9.58 1.78
N GLN A 234 -15.86 10.21 0.61
CA GLN A 234 -16.94 10.95 -0.04
C GLN A 234 -17.92 10.02 -0.77
N GLU A 235 -17.39 9.03 -1.50
CA GLU A 235 -18.18 8.09 -2.31
C GLU A 235 -17.74 6.64 -2.03
N PRO A 236 -18.02 6.10 -0.82
CA PRO A 236 -17.50 4.81 -0.39
C PRO A 236 -17.98 3.64 -1.26
N ALA A 237 -19.28 3.60 -1.62
CA ALA A 237 -19.85 2.55 -2.45
C ALA A 237 -19.24 2.54 -3.86
N PHE A 238 -19.06 3.72 -4.47
CA PHE A 238 -18.42 3.86 -5.79
C PHE A 238 -16.98 3.33 -5.77
N ASN A 239 -16.19 3.72 -4.77
CA ASN A 239 -14.80 3.27 -4.66
C ASN A 239 -14.69 1.78 -4.30
N LEU A 240 -15.62 1.24 -3.52
CA LEU A 240 -15.67 -0.20 -3.24
C LEU A 240 -16.00 -1.01 -4.51
N LYS A 241 -16.94 -0.54 -5.34
CA LYS A 241 -17.25 -1.15 -6.66
C LYS A 241 -16.05 -1.06 -7.61
N HIS A 242 -15.32 0.04 -7.62
CA HIS A 242 -14.07 0.13 -8.40
C HIS A 242 -13.01 -0.86 -7.91
N LEU A 243 -12.89 -1.06 -6.58
CA LEU A 243 -12.02 -2.09 -6.02
C LEU A 243 -12.45 -3.51 -6.43
N VAL A 244 -13.76 -3.80 -6.43
CA VAL A 244 -14.34 -5.06 -6.90
C VAL A 244 -13.95 -5.36 -8.34
N GLU A 245 -14.17 -4.41 -9.24
CA GLU A 245 -13.84 -4.51 -10.67
C GLU A 245 -12.34 -4.77 -10.85
N PHE A 246 -11.51 -3.96 -10.20
CA PHE A 246 -10.06 -4.09 -10.30
C PHE A 246 -9.56 -5.43 -9.77
N LEU A 247 -10.10 -5.91 -8.64
CA LEU A 247 -9.70 -7.20 -8.08
C LEU A 247 -10.24 -8.38 -8.90
N GLY A 248 -11.23 -8.17 -9.77
CA GLY A 248 -11.86 -9.23 -10.55
C GLY A 248 -12.72 -10.16 -9.68
N CYS A 249 -13.40 -9.60 -8.68
CA CYS A 249 -14.28 -10.33 -7.77
C CYS A 249 -15.73 -9.81 -7.86
N PRO A 250 -16.34 -9.81 -9.06
CA PRO A 250 -17.60 -9.12 -9.35
C PRO A 250 -18.68 -9.46 -8.32
N ILE A 251 -19.46 -8.45 -7.96
CA ILE A 251 -20.65 -8.60 -7.12
C ILE A 251 -21.81 -8.98 -8.05
N SER A 252 -22.49 -10.09 -7.77
CA SER A 252 -23.62 -10.53 -8.60
C SER A 252 -24.83 -9.60 -8.46
N GLN A 253 -25.79 -9.68 -9.37
CA GLN A 253 -27.02 -8.89 -9.29
C GLN A 253 -27.82 -9.23 -8.02
N GLU A 254 -27.78 -10.50 -7.59
CA GLU A 254 -28.38 -10.98 -6.36
C GLU A 254 -27.67 -10.40 -5.13
N GLU A 255 -26.32 -10.40 -5.11
CA GLU A 255 -25.54 -9.76 -4.04
C GLU A 255 -25.79 -8.25 -3.96
N GLU A 256 -25.93 -7.58 -5.11
CA GLU A 256 -26.25 -6.15 -5.17
C GLU A 256 -27.66 -5.87 -4.63
N THR A 257 -28.64 -6.68 -5.01
CA THR A 257 -30.02 -6.58 -4.51
C THR A 257 -30.10 -6.88 -3.01
N ALA A 258 -29.26 -7.79 -2.51
CA ALA A 258 -29.14 -8.10 -1.09
C ALA A 258 -28.38 -7.03 -0.28
N GLY A 259 -27.84 -5.99 -0.92
CA GLY A 259 -27.16 -4.91 -0.22
C GLY A 259 -25.77 -5.25 0.30
N VAL A 260 -25.08 -6.26 -0.27
CA VAL A 260 -23.75 -6.71 0.19
C VAL A 260 -22.72 -5.58 0.24
N VAL A 261 -22.80 -4.62 -0.69
CA VAL A 261 -21.94 -3.42 -0.69
C VAL A 261 -22.12 -2.62 0.61
N ASP A 262 -23.37 -2.35 0.98
CA ASP A 262 -23.70 -1.55 2.17
C ASP A 262 -23.36 -2.32 3.45
N GLU A 263 -23.54 -3.65 3.47
CA GLU A 263 -23.12 -4.48 4.60
C GLU A 263 -21.59 -4.43 4.82
N ILE A 264 -20.79 -4.57 3.75
CA ILE A 264 -19.33 -4.47 3.83
C ILE A 264 -18.92 -3.08 4.34
N LEU A 265 -19.54 -2.02 3.81
CA LEU A 265 -19.27 -0.64 4.23
C LEU A 265 -19.68 -0.39 5.68
N GLY A 266 -20.80 -0.95 6.14
CA GLY A 266 -21.26 -0.86 7.53
C GLY A 266 -20.29 -1.54 8.48
N LEU A 267 -19.89 -2.78 8.17
CA LEU A 267 -18.93 -3.57 8.94
C LEU A 267 -17.56 -2.87 9.01
N CYS A 268 -17.09 -2.33 7.89
CA CYS A 268 -15.78 -1.69 7.79
C CYS A 268 -15.82 -0.18 8.10
N SER A 269 -16.96 0.35 8.56
CA SER A 269 -17.08 1.77 8.85
C SER A 269 -16.15 2.15 10.01
N PHE A 270 -15.62 3.37 9.97
CA PHE A 270 -14.70 3.83 11.03
C PHE A 270 -15.36 3.75 12.41
N ASP A 271 -16.62 4.18 12.51
CA ASP A 271 -17.32 4.25 13.80
C ASP A 271 -17.66 2.85 14.32
N HIS A 272 -17.98 1.89 13.45
CA HIS A 272 -18.13 0.49 13.86
C HIS A 272 -16.80 -0.09 14.35
N MET A 273 -15.76 -0.06 13.51
CA MET A 273 -14.46 -0.66 13.85
C MET A 273 -13.84 -0.07 15.11
N ARG A 274 -13.92 1.25 15.30
CA ARG A 274 -13.39 1.91 16.51
C ARG A 274 -14.08 1.43 17.78
N ASN A 275 -15.35 1.07 17.71
CA ASN A 275 -16.16 0.70 18.86
C ASN A 275 -16.13 -0.79 19.20
N LEU A 276 -15.51 -1.63 18.36
CA LEU A 276 -15.29 -3.05 18.65
C LEU A 276 -14.31 -3.24 19.82
N GLU A 277 -14.60 -4.19 20.69
CA GLU A 277 -13.79 -4.46 21.89
C GLU A 277 -12.34 -4.83 21.53
N VAL A 278 -12.12 -5.63 20.48
CA VAL A 278 -10.76 -5.96 19.99
C VAL A 278 -9.92 -4.72 19.65
N ASN A 279 -10.54 -3.61 19.25
CA ASN A 279 -9.84 -2.37 18.91
C ASN A 279 -9.72 -1.40 20.10
N LYS A 280 -10.53 -1.59 21.16
CA LYS A 280 -10.44 -0.83 22.41
C LYS A 280 -9.43 -1.44 23.38
N SER A 281 -9.45 -2.74 23.60
CA SER A 281 -8.66 -3.42 24.64
C SER A 281 -7.55 -4.31 24.09
N GLY A 282 -7.61 -4.66 22.79
CA GLY A 282 -6.59 -5.50 22.17
C GLY A 282 -5.23 -4.82 22.02
N THR A 283 -4.21 -5.64 21.84
CA THR A 283 -2.83 -5.22 21.62
C THR A 283 -2.27 -5.83 20.34
N MET A 284 -1.36 -5.11 19.69
CA MET A 284 -0.56 -5.59 18.57
C MET A 284 0.81 -4.93 18.58
N TRP A 285 1.84 -5.71 18.21
CA TRP A 285 3.24 -5.25 18.21
C TRP A 285 3.62 -4.55 19.53
N ASN A 286 3.14 -5.08 20.66
CA ASN A 286 3.29 -4.53 22.02
C ASN A 286 2.64 -3.16 22.29
N HIS A 287 1.71 -2.72 21.43
CA HIS A 287 0.98 -1.47 21.61
C HIS A 287 -0.54 -1.67 21.56
N SER A 288 -1.30 -0.81 22.23
CA SER A 288 -2.77 -0.86 22.22
C SER A 288 -3.33 -0.59 20.82
N ASN A 289 -4.34 -1.36 20.40
CA ASN A 289 -5.02 -1.20 19.12
C ASN A 289 -5.71 0.18 18.97
N GLN A 290 -6.01 0.88 20.07
CA GLN A 290 -6.61 2.22 20.05
C GLN A 290 -5.75 3.27 19.32
N ILE A 291 -4.44 3.03 19.18
CA ILE A 291 -3.55 3.95 18.45
C ILE A 291 -3.84 3.94 16.93
N LEU A 292 -4.49 2.90 16.42
CA LEU A 292 -4.76 2.69 15.00
C LEU A 292 -6.07 3.37 14.56
N THR A 293 -7.04 3.54 15.48
CA THR A 293 -8.42 4.00 15.19
C THR A 293 -8.71 5.43 15.61
N SER A 294 -7.75 6.35 15.44
CA SER A 294 -7.90 7.76 15.87
C SER A 294 -8.41 8.68 14.74
N LYS A 295 -9.62 9.25 14.90
CA LYS A 295 -10.11 10.40 14.09
C LYS A 295 -9.51 11.67 14.69
N LYS A 296 -8.60 12.34 13.97
CA LYS A 296 -8.09 13.67 14.37
C LYS A 296 -8.14 14.61 13.19
N LYS A 297 -8.75 15.78 13.41
CA LYS A 297 -8.80 16.88 12.44
C LYS A 297 -7.44 17.56 12.36
N GLN A 298 -7.20 18.19 11.22
CA GLN A 298 -6.02 19.02 11.01
C GLN A 298 -5.90 20.07 12.13
N SER A 299 -4.70 20.18 12.73
CA SER A 299 -4.45 21.11 13.82
C SER A 299 -4.23 22.52 13.26
N LYS A 300 -4.87 23.55 13.85
CA LYS A 300 -4.59 24.97 13.56
C LYS A 300 -3.10 25.31 13.71
N LYS A 301 -2.35 24.53 14.48
CA LYS A 301 -0.89 24.66 14.64
C LYS A 301 -0.14 24.43 13.33
N LEU A 302 -0.66 23.59 12.43
CA LEU A 302 -0.05 23.31 11.13
C LEU A 302 -0.16 24.49 10.16
N ASP A 303 -1.23 25.28 10.24
CA ASP A 303 -1.45 26.43 9.36
C ASP A 303 -0.46 27.58 9.65
N ASN A 304 0.03 27.64 10.88
CA ASN A 304 1.03 28.61 11.34
C ASN A 304 2.47 28.15 11.06
N LEU A 305 2.69 26.88 10.74
CA LEU A 305 4.01 26.35 10.37
C LEU A 305 4.25 26.58 8.89
N LYS A 306 5.10 27.54 8.57
CA LYS A 306 5.63 27.69 7.21
C LYS A 306 6.91 26.85 7.11
N PRO A 307 7.00 25.90 6.17
CA PRO A 307 8.29 25.29 5.86
C PRO A 307 9.26 26.39 5.43
N THR A 308 10.54 26.22 5.73
CA THR A 308 11.62 27.05 5.16
C THR A 308 11.47 27.06 3.63
N PRO A 309 11.53 28.22 2.97
CA PRO A 309 10.75 28.46 1.76
C PRO A 309 11.33 27.78 0.53
N LYS A 310 10.52 26.92 -0.10
CA LYS A 310 10.22 26.87 -1.56
C LYS A 310 9.20 25.75 -1.78
N LYS A 311 8.03 26.09 -2.36
CA LYS A 311 7.14 25.07 -2.93
C LYS A 311 7.95 24.31 -3.97
N THR A 312 8.26 23.05 -3.68
CA THR A 312 9.14 22.25 -4.53
C THR A 312 8.38 21.74 -5.74
N ALA A 313 9.08 21.33 -6.80
CA ALA A 313 8.43 20.66 -7.94
C ALA A 313 7.58 19.45 -7.48
N ARG A 314 8.01 18.76 -6.41
CA ARG A 314 7.29 17.62 -5.81
C ARG A 314 5.96 18.05 -5.19
N ASP A 315 5.89 19.21 -4.56
CA ASP A 315 4.64 19.76 -4.02
C ASP A 315 3.64 20.07 -5.13
N SER A 316 4.11 20.69 -6.22
CA SER A 316 3.26 20.96 -7.39
C SER A 316 2.75 19.68 -8.06
N ASP A 317 3.59 18.65 -8.20
CA ASP A 317 3.18 17.38 -8.78
C ASP A 317 2.19 16.62 -7.89
N HIS A 318 2.39 16.66 -6.58
CA HIS A 318 1.44 16.11 -5.61
C HIS A 318 0.09 16.83 -5.66
N ASP A 319 0.07 18.17 -5.70
CA ASP A 319 -1.16 18.95 -5.81
C ASP A 319 -1.93 18.63 -7.10
N LYS A 320 -1.21 18.51 -8.24
CA LYS A 320 -1.78 18.06 -9.52
C LYS A 320 -2.36 16.65 -9.42
N MET A 321 -1.67 15.73 -8.75
CA MET A 321 -2.15 14.37 -8.53
C MET A 321 -3.42 14.35 -7.67
N MET A 322 -3.47 15.13 -6.58
CA MET A 322 -4.64 15.16 -5.69
C MET A 322 -5.88 15.75 -6.36
N THR A 323 -5.72 16.74 -7.25
CA THR A 323 -6.84 17.40 -7.96
C THR A 323 -7.39 16.59 -9.14
N LYS A 324 -6.62 15.65 -9.69
CA LYS A 324 -7.07 14.82 -10.83
C LYS A 324 -8.03 13.73 -10.35
N LYS A 325 -9.30 13.75 -10.77
CA LYS A 325 -10.25 12.66 -10.48
C LYS A 325 -9.81 11.35 -11.15
N ASN A 326 -10.06 10.23 -10.48
CA ASN A 326 -9.90 8.88 -11.03
C ASN A 326 -10.91 8.63 -12.17
N ASN A 327 -10.55 8.97 -13.41
CA ASN A 327 -11.44 8.86 -14.58
C ASN A 327 -11.44 7.46 -15.25
N THR A 328 -10.94 6.42 -14.58
CA THR A 328 -10.63 5.14 -15.24
C THR A 328 -11.89 4.33 -15.62
N SER A 329 -12.99 4.40 -14.86
CA SER A 329 -14.21 3.60 -15.17
C SER A 329 -15.03 4.14 -16.35
N LYS A 330 -14.94 5.43 -16.73
CA LYS A 330 -15.72 5.95 -17.87
C LYS A 330 -15.22 5.49 -19.25
N ARG A 331 -13.98 4.99 -19.36
CA ARG A 331 -13.43 4.51 -20.63
C ARG A 331 -13.85 3.09 -21.00
N ASN A 332 -14.23 2.26 -20.03
CA ASN A 332 -14.61 0.85 -20.30
C ASN A 332 -16.13 0.64 -20.45
N ALA A 333 -16.97 1.56 -19.96
CA ALA A 333 -18.42 1.47 -20.12
C ALA A 333 -18.90 1.75 -21.56
N ASN A 334 -18.07 2.35 -22.42
CA ASN A 334 -18.48 2.77 -23.76
C ASN A 334 -18.07 1.80 -24.89
N LYS A 335 -17.75 0.54 -24.55
CA LYS A 335 -17.44 -0.51 -25.55
C LYS A 335 -18.47 -1.64 -25.65
N ASN A 336 -19.48 -1.67 -24.79
CA ASN A 336 -20.55 -2.67 -24.86
C ASN A 336 -21.90 -1.98 -25.09
N GLY A 337 -22.15 -1.60 -26.35
CA GLY A 337 -23.51 -1.37 -26.85
C GLY A 337 -24.12 -2.69 -27.35
N PRO A 338 -25.46 -2.85 -27.31
CA PRO A 338 -26.10 -4.13 -27.56
C PRO A 338 -26.09 -4.46 -29.06
N GLY A 339 -25.31 -5.48 -29.43
CA GLY A 339 -25.41 -6.12 -30.75
C GLY A 339 -26.60 -7.08 -30.74
N GLN A 340 -27.57 -6.81 -31.61
CA GLN A 340 -28.79 -7.58 -31.81
C GLN A 340 -28.51 -9.04 -32.16
N GLU A 341 -29.36 -9.92 -31.61
CA GLU A 341 -29.58 -11.29 -32.05
C GLU A 341 -29.91 -11.35 -33.54
N ASN A 342 -29.31 -12.32 -34.24
CA ASN A 342 -29.97 -13.05 -35.31
C ASN A 342 -29.33 -14.43 -35.42
N GLY A 343 -30.10 -15.46 -35.10
CA GLY A 343 -29.71 -16.84 -35.29
C GLY A 343 -29.69 -17.24 -36.76
N ARG A 344 -28.79 -18.15 -37.10
CA ARG A 344 -29.06 -19.32 -37.94
C ARG A 344 -27.90 -20.30 -37.89
N SER A 345 -28.29 -21.55 -37.87
CA SER A 345 -27.49 -22.77 -37.84
C SER A 345 -26.70 -22.97 -39.13
N ASP A 346 -25.55 -23.62 -39.01
CA ASP A 346 -25.17 -24.85 -39.74
C ASP A 346 -23.64 -24.98 -39.84
N ALA A 347 -23.16 -26.18 -39.53
CA ALA A 347 -21.80 -26.66 -39.78
C ALA A 347 -21.90 -27.89 -40.70
N PRO A 348 -20.79 -28.44 -41.20
CA PRO A 348 -19.77 -27.86 -42.09
C PRO A 348 -19.65 -28.70 -43.38
N PRO A 349 -18.61 -28.50 -44.21
CA PRO A 349 -17.78 -29.67 -44.51
C PRO A 349 -16.28 -29.39 -44.58
N SER A 350 -15.57 -30.50 -44.64
CA SER A 350 -14.15 -30.74 -44.45
C SER A 350 -13.29 -30.64 -45.72
N ALA A 351 -11.97 -30.66 -45.45
CA ALA A 351 -10.88 -31.24 -46.24
C ALA A 351 -10.10 -30.35 -47.23
N GLY A 352 -8.78 -30.31 -47.00
CA GLY A 352 -7.80 -30.55 -48.06
C GLY A 352 -6.73 -29.48 -48.26
N GLY A 353 -5.46 -29.87 -48.11
CA GLY A 353 -4.41 -29.40 -49.03
C GLY A 353 -3.18 -28.72 -48.42
N ALA A 354 -2.09 -29.47 -48.40
CA ALA A 354 -0.72 -29.11 -48.02
C ALA A 354 -0.05 -28.01 -48.90
N GLY A 355 1.02 -27.38 -48.38
CA GLY A 355 2.04 -26.79 -49.28
C GLY A 355 3.00 -25.72 -48.74
N ARG A 356 4.13 -26.16 -48.16
CA ARG A 356 5.53 -25.63 -48.26
C ARG A 356 5.92 -24.19 -47.82
N ARG A 357 7.07 -24.17 -47.10
CA ARG A 357 7.92 -23.07 -46.57
C ARG A 357 8.70 -22.27 -47.67
N PRO A 358 9.74 -21.44 -47.35
CA PRO A 358 9.77 -20.15 -46.63
C PRO A 358 10.55 -19.05 -47.41
N GLY A 359 10.44 -17.77 -47.01
CA GLY A 359 11.26 -16.68 -47.54
C GLY A 359 11.83 -15.78 -46.45
N LYS A 360 13.15 -15.85 -46.23
CA LYS A 360 13.96 -14.89 -45.46
C LYS A 360 14.19 -13.60 -46.25
N ARG A 361 14.27 -12.45 -45.56
CA ARG A 361 15.28 -11.36 -45.70
C ARG A 361 14.88 -10.21 -44.76
N THR A 362 15.61 -9.97 -43.66
CA THR A 362 16.75 -9.05 -43.48
C THR A 362 16.41 -7.58 -43.72
N GLY A 363 16.66 -6.73 -42.72
CA GLY A 363 16.73 -5.28 -42.90
C GLY A 363 16.57 -4.48 -41.61
N ASP A 364 17.56 -4.57 -40.70
CA ASP A 364 17.78 -3.54 -39.69
C ASP A 364 18.26 -2.25 -40.37
N GLY A 365 17.66 -1.14 -40.00
CA GLY A 365 18.09 0.22 -40.36
C GLY A 365 17.54 1.21 -39.33
N PRO A 366 18.37 2.07 -38.72
CA PRO A 366 17.95 2.94 -37.63
C PRO A 366 17.21 4.18 -38.15
N VAL A 367 16.06 4.49 -37.56
CA VAL A 367 15.30 5.71 -37.84
C VAL A 367 15.78 6.82 -36.90
N THR A 368 16.38 7.85 -37.48
CA THR A 368 16.76 9.12 -36.85
C THR A 368 15.52 9.97 -36.54
N TYR A 369 15.41 10.49 -35.32
CA TYR A 369 14.39 11.48 -34.94
C TYR A 369 14.96 12.90 -35.07
N SER A 370 14.27 13.77 -35.83
CA SER A 370 14.57 15.19 -35.95
C SER A 370 13.81 16.02 -34.92
N GLU A 371 14.52 16.90 -34.22
CA GLU A 371 13.99 18.01 -33.43
C GLU A 371 13.29 19.05 -34.32
N LYS A 372 12.07 19.44 -33.93
CA LYS A 372 11.24 20.62 -34.28
C LYS A 372 9.83 20.26 -33.75
N ASP A 373 9.20 20.95 -32.83
CA ASP A 373 8.96 22.38 -32.79
C ASP A 373 8.85 22.94 -31.36
N LEU A 374 9.51 24.07 -31.19
CA LEU A 374 9.31 25.02 -30.10
C LEU A 374 8.25 26.04 -30.57
N ALA A 375 7.29 26.32 -29.70
CA ALA A 375 6.81 27.66 -29.34
C ALA A 375 5.30 27.99 -29.50
N VAL A 376 4.86 28.68 -28.43
CA VAL A 376 3.82 29.73 -28.29
C VAL A 376 2.37 29.31 -28.02
N GLY A 377 1.89 29.70 -26.83
CA GLY A 377 0.47 29.89 -26.51
C GLY A 377 0.30 30.62 -25.18
N LYS A 378 -0.08 31.90 -25.26
CA LYS A 378 -0.14 32.91 -24.18
C LYS A 378 -1.24 32.69 -23.13
N ALA A 379 -1.00 33.36 -22.01
CA ALA A 379 -1.86 33.73 -20.88
C ALA A 379 -3.36 33.94 -21.16
N ALA A 380 -4.18 33.53 -20.18
CA ALA A 380 -5.44 34.18 -19.83
C ALA A 380 -5.61 34.11 -18.30
N THR A 381 -5.66 35.29 -17.68
CA THR A 381 -6.02 35.56 -16.29
C THR A 381 -7.48 35.97 -16.23
N GLU A 382 -8.28 35.28 -15.42
CA GLU A 382 -9.60 35.67 -14.90
C GLU A 382 -9.92 34.58 -13.84
N GLY A 383 -10.26 34.82 -12.58
CA GLY A 383 -11.04 35.88 -11.97
C GLY A 383 -12.23 35.20 -11.29
N TYR A 384 -12.07 34.70 -10.06
CA TYR A 384 -13.23 34.23 -9.26
C TYR A 384 -13.10 34.59 -7.78
N SER A 385 -14.09 35.37 -7.37
CA SER A 385 -14.43 35.87 -6.05
C SER A 385 -14.88 34.77 -5.10
N PHE A 386 -14.41 34.86 -3.85
CA PHE A 386 -14.85 34.09 -2.70
C PHE A 386 -16.24 34.56 -2.22
N VAL A 387 -17.15 33.63 -1.95
CA VAL A 387 -18.33 33.83 -1.09
C VAL A 387 -18.22 32.80 0.04
N PRO A 388 -18.13 33.21 1.32
CA PRO A 388 -17.99 32.29 2.43
C PRO A 388 -19.35 31.78 2.94
N LEU A 389 -19.37 30.53 3.39
CA LEU A 389 -20.25 30.02 4.45
C LEU A 389 -19.41 29.83 5.71
#